data_AF-A0A7W0THV1-F1
#
_entry.id   AF-A0A7W0THV1-F1
#
_cell.length_a   1.000
_cell.length_b   1.000
_cell.length_c   1.000
_cell.angle_alpha   90.00
_cell.angle_beta   90.00
_cell.angle_gamma   90.00
#
_symmetry.space_group_name_H-M   'P 1'
#
loop_
_entity.id
_entity.type
_entity.pdbx_description
1 polymer ?
#
loop_
_entity_poly.entity_id
_entity_poly.type
_entity_poly.pdbx_seq_one_letter_code
_entity_poly.pdbx_strand_id
1 'polypeptide(L)'
;VFVEQYIAKLNIEAETTFSMAKTMLLPAAIRYLGELGIAGSSKGIEAIRREVAGLVDAFVERIGALEAANTCEPAGEGALERARYIQHSIVPSMSAVREVADKLERVVPDSLWPLPKYSEILFIK
;
A
#
# COMPACT_ATOMS: atom_id res chain seq x y z
N VAL A 1 -17.89 -0.64 -24.32
CA VAL A 1 -18.32 0.43 -23.38
C VAL A 1 -18.16 0.05 -21.90
N PHE A 2 -19.03 -0.77 -21.28
CA PHE A 2 -18.93 -1.01 -19.82
C PHE A 2 -17.65 -1.74 -19.37
N VAL A 3 -17.18 -2.73 -20.14
CA VAL A 3 -15.94 -3.48 -19.83
C VAL A 3 -14.70 -2.59 -19.94
N GLU A 4 -14.65 -1.73 -20.96
CA GLU A 4 -13.53 -0.78 -21.13
C GLU A 4 -13.51 0.27 -20.04
N GLN A 5 -14.68 0.76 -19.60
CA GLN A 5 -14.78 1.67 -18.46
C GLN A 5 -14.33 1.00 -17.16
N TYR A 6 -14.68 -0.27 -16.95
CA TYR A 6 -14.22 -1.05 -15.81
C TYR A 6 -12.68 -1.14 -15.79
N ILE A 7 -12.08 -1.57 -16.92
CA ILE A 7 -10.62 -1.68 -17.07
C ILE A 7 -9.94 -0.34 -16.78
N ALA A 8 -10.41 0.74 -17.42
CA ALA A 8 -9.79 2.05 -17.28
C ALA A 8 -9.83 2.57 -15.83
N LYS A 9 -10.96 2.42 -15.14
CA LYS A 9 -11.10 2.84 -13.74
C LYS A 9 -10.16 2.07 -12.82
N LEU A 10 -10.15 0.75 -12.93
CA LEU A 10 -9.33 -0.11 -12.08
C LEU A 10 -7.84 0.11 -12.32
N ASN A 11 -7.42 0.36 -13.56
CA ASN A 11 -6.03 0.70 -13.85
C ASN A 11 -5.62 2.03 -13.18
N ILE A 12 -6.49 3.05 -13.22
CA ILE A 12 -6.24 4.32 -12.52
C ILE A 12 -6.13 4.09 -11.00
N GLU A 13 -7.05 3.29 -10.43
CA GLU A 13 -7.02 2.97 -8.99
C GLU A 13 -5.76 2.20 -8.60
N ALA A 14 -5.32 1.24 -9.42
CA ALA A 14 -4.12 0.44 -9.19
C ALA A 14 -2.85 1.28 -9.24
N GLU A 15 -2.71 2.13 -10.26
CA GLU A 15 -1.58 3.07 -10.40
C GLU A 15 -1.56 4.09 -9.26
N THR A 16 -2.72 4.60 -8.87
CA THR A 16 -2.84 5.53 -7.74
C THR A 16 -2.45 4.83 -6.44
N THR A 17 -2.94 3.60 -6.20
CA THR A 17 -2.60 2.80 -5.02
C THR A 17 -1.09 2.57 -4.94
N PHE A 18 -0.47 2.15 -6.04
CA PHE A 18 0.97 1.94 -6.13
C PHE A 18 1.75 3.23 -5.86
N SER A 19 1.39 4.33 -6.52
CA SER A 19 2.05 5.63 -6.37
C SER A 19 1.96 6.13 -4.92
N MET A 20 0.77 6.12 -4.31
CA MET A 20 0.57 6.53 -2.92
C MET A 20 1.36 5.65 -1.95
N ALA A 21 1.31 4.33 -2.12
CA ALA A 21 2.03 3.40 -1.27
C ALA A 21 3.55 3.61 -1.34
N LYS A 22 4.11 3.72 -2.55
CA LYS A 22 5.56 3.83 -2.79
C LYS A 22 6.14 5.20 -2.44
N THR A 23 5.39 6.28 -2.67
CA THR A 23 5.91 7.66 -2.56
C THR A 23 5.49 8.38 -1.29
N MET A 24 4.38 7.98 -0.64
CA MET A 24 3.87 8.64 0.56
C MET A 24 4.02 7.74 1.79
N LEU A 25 3.40 6.55 1.76
CA LEU A 25 3.26 5.69 2.94
C LEU A 25 4.56 4.98 3.31
N LEU A 26 5.24 4.38 2.33
CA LEU A 26 6.48 3.64 2.56
C LEU A 26 7.59 4.55 3.13
N PRO A 27 7.84 5.77 2.60
CA PRO A 27 8.81 6.69 3.19
C PRO A 27 8.48 7.09 4.62
N ALA A 28 7.20 7.28 4.97
CA ALA A 28 6.78 7.58 6.33
C ALA A 28 7.13 6.45 7.30
N ALA A 29 6.85 5.20 6.92
CA ALA A 29 7.19 4.03 7.71
C ALA A 29 8.70 3.83 7.87
N ILE A 30 9.49 4.04 6.80
CA ILE A 30 10.96 3.97 6.84
C ILE A 30 11.54 5.05 7.77
N ARG A 31 11.01 6.27 7.72
CA ARG A 31 11.44 7.36 8.62
C ARG A 31 11.20 7.00 10.08
N TYR A 32 10.02 6.48 10.40
CA TYR A 32 9.70 6.04 11.76
C TYR A 32 10.61 4.90 12.21
N LEU A 33 10.90 3.93 11.35
CA LEU A 33 11.85 2.86 11.65
C LEU A 33 13.27 3.40 11.91
N GLY A 34 13.68 4.46 11.21
CA GLY A 34 14.92 5.19 11.46
C GLY A 34 14.96 5.84 12.83
N GLU A 35 13.88 6.52 13.24
CA GLU A 35 13.75 7.12 14.58
C GLU A 35 13.83 6.06 15.69
N LEU A 36 13.16 4.92 15.52
CA LEU A 36 13.24 3.79 16.46
C LEU A 36 14.66 3.20 16.56
N GLY A 37 15.42 3.23 15.46
CA GLY A 37 16.82 2.79 15.46
C GLY A 37 17.75 3.69 16.30
N ILE A 38 17.41 4.97 16.45
CA ILE A 38 18.19 5.95 17.24
C ILE A 38 17.76 5.95 18.72
N ALA A 39 16.51 5.61 19.02
CA ALA A 39 15.93 5.65 20.36
C ALA A 39 16.59 4.72 21.40
N GLY A 40 17.45 3.78 20.97
CA GLY A 40 18.20 2.86 21.83
C GLY A 40 17.64 1.44 21.85
N SER A 41 18.18 0.56 22.71
CA SER A 41 17.96 -0.90 22.65
C SER A 41 17.24 -1.48 23.85
N SER A 42 16.28 -0.74 24.43
CA SER A 42 15.42 -1.33 25.46
C SER A 42 14.54 -2.44 24.87
N LYS A 43 14.15 -3.43 25.69
CA LYS A 43 13.32 -4.56 25.21
C LYS A 43 12.01 -4.10 24.55
N GLY A 44 11.40 -3.02 25.05
CA GLY A 44 10.18 -2.46 24.48
C GLY A 44 10.41 -1.81 23.12
N ILE A 45 11.49 -1.04 22.98
CA ILE A 45 11.85 -0.38 21.71
C ILE A 45 12.15 -1.44 20.64
N GLU A 46 12.93 -2.47 20.97
CA GLU A 46 13.26 -3.54 20.02
C GLU A 46 12.04 -4.35 19.58
N ALA A 47 11.04 -4.51 20.45
CA ALA A 47 9.79 -5.17 20.07
C ALA A 47 9.01 -4.35 19.02
N ILE A 48 8.82 -3.04 19.26
CA ILE A 48 8.14 -2.13 18.33
C ILE A 48 8.93 -2.01 17.03
N ARG A 49 10.26 -1.86 17.11
CA ARG A 49 11.13 -1.80 15.94
C ARG A 49 11.00 -3.04 15.07
N ARG A 50 10.95 -4.23 15.67
CA ARG A 50 10.78 -5.49 14.92
C ARG A 50 9.41 -5.58 14.26
N GLU A 51 8.35 -5.14 14.94
CA GLU A 51 7.00 -5.08 14.38
C GLU A 51 6.96 -4.15 13.15
N VAL A 52 7.46 -2.92 13.29
CA VAL A 52 7.49 -1.94 12.21
C VAL A 52 8.37 -2.41 11.05
N ALA A 53 9.54 -2.98 11.33
CA ALA A 53 10.42 -3.54 10.30
C ALA A 53 9.71 -4.65 9.50
N GLY A 54 9.05 -5.59 10.16
CA GLY A 54 8.30 -6.65 9.49
C GLY A 54 7.15 -6.12 8.64
N LEU A 55 6.46 -5.06 9.08
CA LEU A 55 5.44 -4.40 8.27
C LEU A 55 6.04 -3.68 7.06
N VAL A 56 7.18 -3.00 7.20
CA VAL A 56 7.89 -2.35 6.08
C VAL A 56 8.32 -3.38 5.05
N ASP A 57 8.91 -4.50 5.47
CA ASP A 57 9.36 -5.58 4.57
C ASP A 57 8.16 -6.16 3.79
N ALA A 58 7.08 -6.48 4.51
CA ALA A 58 5.85 -6.95 3.88
C ALA A 58 5.27 -5.91 2.92
N PHE A 59 5.32 -4.62 3.26
CA PHE A 59 4.79 -3.57 2.41
C PHE A 59 5.57 -3.43 1.10
N VAL A 60 6.90 -3.47 1.17
CA VAL A 60 7.77 -3.48 -0.02
C VAL A 60 7.46 -4.67 -0.91
N GLU A 61 7.28 -5.86 -0.34
CA GLU A 61 6.90 -7.06 -1.10
C GLU A 61 5.55 -6.88 -1.81
N ARG A 62 4.52 -6.40 -1.10
CA ARG A 62 3.17 -6.20 -1.68
C ARG A 62 3.16 -5.10 -2.74
N ILE A 63 3.88 -4.00 -2.54
CA ILE A 63 4.04 -2.95 -3.54
C ILE A 63 4.72 -3.50 -4.80
N GLY A 64 5.77 -4.31 -4.65
CA GLY A 64 6.43 -4.96 -5.78
C GLY A 64 5.53 -5.95 -6.54
N ALA A 65 4.70 -6.71 -5.81
CA ALA A 65 3.71 -7.60 -6.43
C ALA A 65 2.65 -6.82 -7.23
N LEU A 66 2.17 -5.67 -6.71
CA LEU A 66 1.25 -4.79 -7.43
C LEU A 66 1.91 -4.17 -8.67
N GLU A 67 3.17 -3.71 -8.56
CA GLU A 67 3.95 -3.18 -9.69
C GLU A 67 4.09 -4.22 -10.81
N ALA A 68 4.40 -5.46 -10.45
CA ALA A 68 4.46 -6.58 -11.39
C ALA A 68 3.08 -6.87 -12.01
N ALA A 69 2.01 -6.90 -11.21
CA ALA A 69 0.65 -7.15 -11.70
C ALA A 69 0.20 -6.08 -12.71
N ASN A 70 0.50 -4.80 -12.45
CA ASN A 70 0.21 -3.69 -13.35
C ASN A 70 1.02 -3.78 -14.66
N THR A 71 2.28 -4.20 -14.59
CA THR A 71 3.17 -4.29 -15.77
C THR A 71 2.89 -5.52 -16.62
N CYS A 72 2.46 -6.63 -16.01
CA CYS A 72 2.15 -7.89 -16.70
C CYS A 72 0.72 -7.94 -17.27
N GLU A 73 -0.03 -6.84 -17.23
CA GLU A 73 -1.35 -6.77 -17.88
C GLU A 73 -1.23 -7.14 -19.37
N PRO A 74 -1.97 -8.14 -19.87
CA PRO A 74 -1.82 -8.63 -21.24
C PRO A 74 -2.19 -7.54 -22.26
N ALA A 75 -1.17 -7.03 -22.96
CA ALA A 75 -1.34 -6.08 -24.05
C ALA A 75 -1.72 -6.82 -25.34
N GLY A 76 -2.92 -6.54 -25.86
CA GLY A 76 -3.40 -7.09 -27.15
C GLY A 76 -4.43 -8.23 -27.05
N GLU A 77 -4.81 -8.64 -25.83
CA GLU A 77 -5.95 -9.54 -25.62
C GLU A 77 -7.29 -8.79 -25.66
N GLY A 78 -8.39 -9.53 -25.84
CA GLY A 78 -9.73 -8.96 -25.85
C GLY A 78 -10.09 -8.30 -24.51
N ALA A 79 -11.04 -7.35 -24.55
CA ALA A 79 -11.43 -6.59 -23.37
C ALA A 79 -11.92 -7.49 -22.21
N LEU A 80 -12.52 -8.65 -22.50
CA LEU A 80 -12.98 -9.58 -21.46
C LEU A 80 -11.84 -10.33 -20.79
N GLU A 81 -10.81 -10.77 -21.52
CA GLU A 81 -9.62 -11.39 -20.91
C GLU A 81 -8.93 -10.41 -19.96
N ARG A 82 -8.75 -9.18 -20.43
CA ARG A 82 -8.12 -8.11 -19.67
C ARG A 82 -8.88 -7.77 -18.40
N ALA A 83 -10.22 -7.66 -18.48
CA ALA A 83 -11.05 -7.47 -17.30
C ALA A 83 -10.95 -8.62 -16.28
N ARG A 84 -10.86 -9.88 -16.74
CA ARG A 84 -10.63 -11.04 -15.86
C ARG A 84 -9.25 -10.98 -15.20
N TYR A 85 -8.21 -10.60 -15.92
CA TYR A 85 -6.88 -10.42 -15.35
C TYR A 85 -6.87 -9.36 -14.24
N ILE A 86 -7.49 -8.20 -14.48
CA ILE A 86 -7.63 -7.15 -13.45
C ILE A 86 -8.33 -7.70 -12.20
N GLN A 87 -9.45 -8.39 -12.39
CA GLN A 87 -10.23 -8.95 -11.29
C GLN A 87 -9.44 -9.99 -10.47
N HIS A 88 -8.67 -10.85 -11.13
CA HIS A 88 -8.00 -11.98 -10.48
C HIS A 88 -6.58 -11.67 -10.00
N SER A 89 -5.93 -10.64 -10.54
CA SER A 89 -4.52 -10.34 -10.26
C SER A 89 -4.32 -8.95 -9.67
N ILE A 90 -4.89 -7.89 -10.26
CA ILE A 90 -4.66 -6.51 -9.82
C ILE A 90 -5.47 -6.20 -8.55
N VAL A 91 -6.78 -6.51 -8.52
CA VAL A 91 -7.65 -6.21 -7.37
C VAL A 91 -7.17 -6.89 -6.07
N PRO A 92 -6.78 -8.18 -6.07
CA PRO A 92 -6.21 -8.80 -4.88
C PRO A 92 -4.88 -8.17 -4.47
N SER A 93 -4.03 -7.79 -5.43
CA SER A 93 -2.75 -7.12 -5.14
C SER A 93 -2.94 -5.75 -4.49
N MET A 94 -3.88 -4.93 -5.00
CA MET A 94 -4.26 -3.67 -4.35
C MET A 94 -4.77 -3.89 -2.92
N SER A 95 -5.60 -4.91 -2.72
CA SER A 95 -6.13 -5.24 -1.40
C SER A 95 -5.03 -5.65 -0.42
N ALA A 96 -4.03 -6.40 -0.89
CA ALA A 96 -2.87 -6.80 -0.09
C ALA A 96 -1.98 -5.60 0.30
N VAL A 97 -1.78 -4.64 -0.60
CA VAL A 97 -1.09 -3.37 -0.27
C VAL A 97 -1.87 -2.62 0.81
N ARG A 98 -3.20 -2.51 0.65
CA ARG A 98 -4.07 -1.84 1.62
C ARG A 98 -4.02 -2.47 3.00
N GLU A 99 -4.05 -3.79 3.11
CA GLU A 99 -4.01 -4.49 4.40
C GLU A 99 -2.76 -4.12 5.22
N VAL A 100 -1.60 -3.99 4.56
CA VAL A 100 -0.37 -3.59 5.25
C VAL A 100 -0.38 -2.09 5.58
N ALA A 101 -0.89 -1.25 4.68
CA ALA A 101 -1.05 0.19 4.94
C ALA A 101 -1.94 0.46 6.16
N ASP A 102 -3.07 -0.23 6.29
CA ASP A 102 -4.00 -0.10 7.41
C ASP A 102 -3.34 -0.52 8.75
N LYS A 103 -2.42 -1.50 8.72
CA LYS A 103 -1.61 -1.88 9.90
C LYS A 103 -0.58 -0.80 10.23
N LEU A 104 0.09 -0.26 9.22
CA LEU A 104 1.08 0.83 9.38
C LEU A 104 0.43 2.11 9.96
N GLU A 105 -0.80 2.45 9.56
CA GLU A 105 -1.54 3.62 10.09
C GLU A 105 -1.66 3.60 11.62
N ARG A 106 -1.73 2.39 12.20
CA ARG A 106 -1.93 2.20 13.65
C ARG A 106 -0.64 2.28 14.46
N VAL A 107 0.51 2.08 13.84
CA VAL A 107 1.81 2.02 14.52
C VAL A 107 2.71 3.22 14.20
N VAL A 108 2.52 3.86 13.05
CA VAL A 108 3.27 5.05 12.65
C VAL A 108 2.69 6.29 13.37
N PRO A 109 3.54 7.16 13.95
CA PRO A 109 3.10 8.40 14.55
C PRO A 109 2.32 9.29 13.58
N ASP A 110 1.32 9.98 14.11
CA ASP A 110 0.46 10.89 13.36
C ASP A 110 1.23 12.00 12.64
N SER A 111 2.26 12.54 13.29
CA SER A 111 3.14 13.58 12.74
C SER A 111 3.92 13.15 11.49
N LEU A 112 4.07 11.84 11.26
CA LEU A 112 4.77 11.29 10.10
C LEU A 112 3.79 10.76 9.04
N TRP A 113 2.53 10.51 9.41
CA TRP A 113 1.56 9.89 8.52
C TRP A 113 1.00 10.94 7.53
N PRO A 114 1.14 10.72 6.21
CA PRO A 114 0.85 11.76 5.22
C PRO A 114 -0.62 11.87 4.82
N LEU A 115 -1.47 10.94 5.27
CA LEU A 115 -2.89 10.91 4.96
C LEU A 115 -3.73 11.19 6.21
N PRO A 116 -4.89 11.84 6.08
CA PRO A 116 -5.84 11.91 7.18
C PRO A 116 -6.25 10.52 7.61
N LYS A 117 -6.25 10.25 8.91
CA LYS A 117 -6.69 8.96 9.45
C LYS A 117 -8.19 8.78 9.28
N TYR A 118 -8.65 7.54 9.26
CA TYR A 118 -10.09 7.27 9.15
C TYR A 118 -10.92 7.97 10.24
N SER A 119 -10.40 8.04 11.47
CA SER A 119 -11.06 8.75 12.57
C SER A 119 -11.21 10.25 12.28
N GLU A 120 -10.22 10.85 11.62
CA GLU A 120 -10.28 12.26 11.26
C GLU A 120 -11.31 12.45 10.16
N ILE A 121 -11.26 11.65 9.10
CA ILE A 121 -12.21 11.72 7.96
C ILE A 121 -13.67 11.53 8.41
N LEU A 122 -13.92 10.60 9.34
CA LEU A 122 -15.27 10.26 9.78
C LEU A 122 -15.84 11.24 10.82
N PHE A 123 -14.98 11.93 11.57
CA PHE A 123 -15.39 12.80 12.69
C PHE A 123 -14.87 14.23 12.55
N ILE A 124 -14.58 14.70 11.32
CA ILE A 124 -14.14 16.08 11.05
C ILE A 124 -15.07 17.06 11.78
N LYS A 125 -14.49 17.83 12.70
CA LYS A 125 -15.00 19.13 13.16
C LYS A 125 -14.43 20.22 12.28
#